data_AF-A0AAP8NM22-F1
#
_entry.id   AF-A0AAP8NM22-F1
#
_cell.length_a   1.000
_cell.length_b   1.000
_cell.length_c   1.000
_cell.angle_alpha   90.00
_cell.angle_beta   90.00
_cell.angle_gamma   90.00
#
_symmetry.space_group_name_H-M   'P 1'
#
loop_
_entity.id
_entity.type
_entity.pdbx_description
1 polymer ?
#
loop_
_entity_poly.entity_id
_entity_poly.type
_entity_poly.pdbx_seq_one_letter_code
_entity_poly.pdbx_strand_id
1 'polypeptide(L)'
;MNSPLPQSQPPDSVWYGWILKLFHHWKVGERQVTYVWAVLVGMVGSCMSLFFEWMVEVIQWMLTGIWSDSRVGTFSLVEPEWRMFIPVAGGLVAGCILLFLKKRMPGQATEYMEAMSIGNGLIKFRASALKVFSAAWSIASGAAIGKEGPIIQSSALIASTVGQRLHVSIPRLRLLVGCGAAAGFTTAFHAPFSGCLFVSEIIIGTVSMDILAPLLIASCTGFVMLHLLGDPSPLYSSPFESFTVFSQSLWCIALGAAAAVAARGWVSLLDAAARYLNGRQSLLPLRLAAAGLVVGILAVFYPEVVGNGQALITGLVHEDYGTREALVLLLVKVSAVAVVFGCGTVGGAMTPTLYVGSMVGFIFSTVLTSLGMEGNHTVAYAMVGMASFFAVAAQAPLTALVMVVEFSMSGQMIYPLLIGVVSAYGTGKLIRARSMYTASLAGSPASVVSLPMAQVHVHDLARHVVPQVAPDASLDDVSSLMLRNPGDLVFVVNKDGTYEGAIYPEDFLAVRRQMEERKGAAPADAGSLVRTGAPVLDAGTHLTDALKLFEQTHLPAFPVVWKNTGRLDGVLYRNALFQVITEMMKRESGGDVGM
;
A
#
# COMPACT_ATOMS: atom_id res chain seq x y z
N MET A 1 -17.44 -42.95 -32.76
CA MET A 1 -18.31 -41.97 -32.08
C MET A 1 -17.82 -41.84 -30.65
N ASN A 2 -16.89 -40.89 -30.41
CA ASN A 2 -16.36 -40.63 -29.08
C ASN A 2 -17.27 -39.63 -28.37
N SER A 3 -18.01 -40.09 -27.37
CA SER A 3 -18.72 -39.21 -26.44
C SER A 3 -17.70 -38.41 -25.62
N PRO A 4 -17.82 -37.07 -25.53
CA PRO A 4 -16.95 -36.30 -24.64
C PRO A 4 -17.30 -36.59 -23.18
N LEU A 5 -16.27 -36.78 -22.36
CA LEU A 5 -16.36 -36.97 -20.91
C LEU A 5 -17.13 -35.83 -20.24
N PRO A 6 -17.86 -36.07 -19.14
CA PRO A 6 -18.55 -35.00 -18.42
C PRO A 6 -17.50 -34.10 -17.76
N GLN A 7 -17.44 -32.84 -18.20
CA GLN A 7 -16.68 -31.80 -17.51
C GLN A 7 -17.35 -31.52 -16.17
N SER A 8 -16.57 -31.60 -15.09
CA SER A 8 -17.01 -31.38 -13.72
C SER A 8 -17.61 -29.98 -13.57
N GLN A 9 -18.92 -29.92 -13.38
CA GLN A 9 -19.60 -28.67 -13.07
C GLN A 9 -19.10 -28.11 -11.71
N PRO A 10 -18.92 -26.79 -11.58
CA PRO A 10 -18.62 -26.20 -10.28
C PRO A 10 -19.81 -26.43 -9.32
N PRO A 11 -19.56 -26.68 -8.02
CA PRO A 11 -20.60 -27.08 -7.08
C PRO A 11 -21.71 -26.02 -6.97
N ASP A 12 -22.97 -26.47 -7.06
CA ASP A 12 -24.19 -25.64 -6.98
C ASP A 12 -24.41 -24.97 -5.61
N SER A 13 -23.55 -25.23 -4.62
CA SER A 13 -23.65 -24.73 -3.24
C SER A 13 -23.14 -23.30 -3.04
N VAL A 14 -22.76 -22.62 -4.11
CA VAL A 14 -22.09 -21.33 -4.06
C VAL A 14 -23.01 -20.25 -4.66
N TRP A 15 -23.31 -19.18 -3.91
CA TRP A 15 -24.27 -18.14 -4.31
C TRP A 15 -23.93 -17.38 -5.62
N TYR A 16 -22.71 -17.56 -6.13
CA TYR A 16 -22.23 -17.04 -7.43
C TYR A 16 -22.08 -18.12 -8.52
N GLY A 17 -22.63 -19.33 -8.32
CA GLY A 17 -22.58 -20.44 -9.29
C GLY A 17 -23.21 -20.09 -10.64
N TRP A 18 -24.28 -19.29 -10.66
CA TRP A 18 -24.88 -18.71 -11.86
C TRP A 18 -23.93 -17.81 -12.66
N ILE A 19 -23.13 -16.97 -12.00
CA ILE A 19 -22.14 -16.10 -12.65
C ILE A 19 -21.03 -16.95 -13.28
N LEU A 20 -20.56 -17.99 -12.58
CA LEU A 20 -19.56 -18.92 -13.12
C LEU A 20 -20.10 -19.73 -14.31
N LYS A 21 -21.37 -20.17 -14.26
CA LYS A 21 -22.05 -20.82 -15.39
C LYS A 21 -22.16 -19.88 -16.59
N LEU A 22 -22.46 -18.60 -16.38
CA LEU A 22 -22.52 -17.59 -17.43
C LEU A 22 -21.14 -17.37 -18.09
N PHE A 23 -20.07 -17.24 -17.29
CA PHE A 23 -18.70 -17.11 -17.79
C PHE A 23 -18.21 -18.33 -18.58
N HIS A 24 -18.57 -19.53 -18.12
CA HIS A 24 -18.24 -20.78 -18.81
C HIS A 24 -18.96 -20.88 -20.16
N HIS A 25 -20.24 -20.47 -20.22
CA HIS A 25 -21.02 -20.46 -21.45
C HIS A 25 -20.46 -19.49 -22.50
N TRP A 26 -19.84 -18.40 -22.07
CA TRP A 26 -19.27 -17.36 -22.94
C TRP A 26 -17.79 -17.57 -23.31
N LYS A 27 -17.16 -18.70 -22.91
CA LYS A 27 -15.72 -18.99 -23.14
C LYS A 27 -14.80 -17.82 -22.73
N VAL A 28 -15.10 -17.20 -21.60
CA VAL A 28 -14.39 -16.01 -21.13
C VAL A 28 -12.98 -16.41 -20.66
N GLY A 29 -11.95 -15.82 -21.29
CA GLY A 29 -10.56 -16.08 -20.95
C GLY A 29 -10.19 -15.52 -19.58
N GLU A 30 -9.13 -16.06 -18.95
CA GLU A 30 -8.73 -15.67 -17.59
C GLU A 30 -8.47 -14.16 -17.41
N ARG A 31 -7.99 -13.49 -18.47
CA ARG A 31 -7.78 -12.03 -18.50
C ARG A 31 -9.10 -11.26 -18.40
N GLN A 32 -10.12 -11.70 -19.12
CA GLN A 32 -11.43 -11.05 -19.12
C GLN A 32 -12.11 -11.19 -17.76
N VAL A 33 -11.98 -12.35 -17.11
CA VAL A 33 -12.46 -12.56 -15.73
C VAL A 33 -11.79 -11.56 -14.76
N THR A 34 -10.48 -11.34 -14.92
CA THR A 34 -9.73 -10.38 -14.10
C THR A 34 -10.24 -8.94 -14.28
N TYR A 35 -10.59 -8.54 -15.50
CA TYR A 35 -11.16 -7.21 -15.76
C TYR A 35 -12.53 -7.02 -15.13
N VAL A 36 -13.40 -8.04 -15.18
CA VAL A 36 -14.70 -7.96 -14.51
C VAL A 36 -14.52 -7.83 -12.99
N TRP A 37 -13.60 -8.59 -12.42
CA TRP A 37 -13.27 -8.44 -10.99
C TRP A 37 -12.69 -7.07 -10.66
N ALA A 38 -11.86 -6.50 -11.54
CA ALA A 38 -11.33 -5.15 -11.35
C ALA A 38 -12.45 -4.09 -11.29
N VAL A 39 -13.49 -4.20 -12.12
CA VAL A 39 -14.68 -3.33 -12.04
C VAL A 39 -15.39 -3.51 -10.71
N LEU A 40 -15.71 -4.75 -10.32
CA LEU A 40 -16.45 -5.04 -9.09
C LEU A 40 -15.68 -4.57 -7.84
N VAL A 41 -14.38 -4.85 -7.78
CA VAL A 41 -13.52 -4.42 -6.68
C VAL A 41 -13.31 -2.91 -6.70
N GLY A 42 -13.22 -2.28 -7.87
CA GLY A 42 -13.15 -0.83 -7.99
C GLY A 42 -14.39 -0.14 -7.42
N MET A 43 -15.58 -0.67 -7.75
CA MET A 43 -16.86 -0.18 -7.22
C MET A 43 -16.92 -0.31 -5.69
N VAL A 44 -16.68 -1.51 -5.16
CA VAL A 44 -16.75 -1.77 -3.71
C VAL A 44 -15.65 -1.02 -2.95
N GLY A 45 -14.45 -0.91 -3.54
CA GLY A 45 -13.32 -0.19 -2.98
C GLY A 45 -13.60 1.31 -2.84
N SER A 46 -14.23 1.92 -3.85
CA SER A 46 -14.63 3.33 -3.83
C SER A 46 -15.76 3.60 -2.83
N CYS A 47 -16.79 2.74 -2.79
CA CYS A 47 -17.84 2.84 -1.75
C CYS A 47 -17.25 2.78 -0.34
N MET A 48 -16.24 1.94 -0.12
CA MET A 48 -15.56 1.86 1.17
C MET A 48 -14.75 3.12 1.50
N SER A 49 -14.14 3.77 0.50
CA SER A 49 -13.46 5.06 0.67
C SER A 49 -14.43 6.15 1.10
N LEU A 50 -15.55 6.30 0.38
CA LEU A 50 -16.60 7.27 0.71
C LEU A 50 -17.18 7.02 2.10
N PHE A 51 -17.40 5.74 2.45
CA PHE A 51 -17.83 5.37 3.80
C PHE A 51 -16.82 5.78 4.88
N PHE A 52 -15.50 5.64 4.60
CA PHE A 52 -14.47 6.08 5.54
C PHE A 52 -14.49 7.61 5.72
N GLU A 53 -14.64 8.38 4.63
CA GLU A 53 -14.73 9.85 4.70
C GLU A 53 -15.95 10.30 5.49
N TRP A 54 -17.12 9.74 5.19
CA TRP A 54 -18.34 9.95 5.95
C TRP A 54 -18.15 9.60 7.44
N MET A 55 -17.47 8.49 7.76
CA MET A 55 -17.17 8.11 9.14
C MET A 55 -16.28 9.16 9.84
N VAL A 56 -15.30 9.74 9.14
CA VAL A 56 -14.45 10.81 9.67
C VAL A 56 -15.28 12.08 9.95
N GLU A 57 -16.18 12.46 9.05
CA GLU A 57 -17.09 13.60 9.22
C GLU A 57 -18.04 13.41 10.40
N VAL A 58 -18.61 12.21 10.56
CA VAL A 58 -19.47 11.88 11.69
C VAL A 58 -18.70 11.99 13.02
N ILE A 59 -17.47 11.46 13.09
CA ILE A 59 -16.65 11.57 14.30
C ILE A 59 -16.27 13.04 14.56
N GLN A 60 -15.97 13.81 13.52
CA GLN A 60 -15.68 15.24 13.64
C GLN A 60 -16.89 15.96 14.21
N TRP A 61 -18.08 15.74 13.65
CA TRP A 61 -19.32 16.32 14.14
C TRP A 61 -19.61 15.94 15.60
N MET A 62 -19.36 14.69 15.99
CA MET A 62 -19.50 14.27 17.39
C MET A 62 -18.54 15.00 18.34
N LEU A 63 -17.35 15.38 17.86
CA LEU A 63 -16.32 16.05 18.66
C LEU A 63 -16.50 17.58 18.68
N THR A 64 -16.98 18.18 17.59
CA THR A 64 -17.01 19.65 17.40
C THR A 64 -18.42 20.23 17.40
N GLY A 65 -19.45 19.41 17.21
CA GLY A 65 -20.84 19.84 16.99
C GLY A 65 -21.11 20.43 15.60
N ILE A 66 -20.09 20.50 14.73
CA ILE A 66 -20.17 21.19 13.43
C ILE A 66 -20.01 20.16 12.31
N TRP A 67 -21.00 20.11 11.42
CA TRP A 67 -20.94 19.32 10.20
C TRP A 67 -20.31 20.15 9.08
N SER A 68 -19.11 19.78 8.64
CA SER A 68 -18.40 20.47 7.56
C SER A 68 -17.31 19.60 6.97
N ASP A 69 -17.15 19.67 5.66
CA ASP A 69 -16.10 18.97 4.91
C ASP A 69 -14.73 19.64 5.10
N SER A 70 -14.71 20.92 5.53
CA SER A 70 -13.50 21.65 5.82
C SER A 70 -13.12 21.52 7.29
N ARG A 71 -12.06 20.77 7.55
CA ARG A 71 -11.56 20.61 8.92
C ARG A 71 -10.91 21.88 9.46
N VAL A 72 -10.21 22.63 8.60
CA VAL A 72 -9.67 23.95 8.96
C VAL A 72 -10.81 24.92 9.26
N GLY A 73 -11.87 24.94 8.45
CA GLY A 73 -13.07 25.75 8.69
C GLY A 73 -13.81 25.37 9.97
N THR A 74 -13.86 24.08 10.31
CA THR A 74 -14.44 23.62 11.57
C THR A 74 -13.62 24.12 12.76
N PHE A 75 -12.30 23.91 12.74
CA PHE A 75 -11.43 24.33 13.83
C PHE A 75 -11.32 25.85 13.97
N SER A 76 -11.51 26.63 12.89
CA SER A 76 -11.53 28.09 12.97
C SER A 76 -12.79 28.66 13.64
N LEU A 77 -13.90 27.91 13.66
CA LEU A 77 -15.15 28.29 14.32
C LEU A 77 -15.23 27.84 15.78
N VAL A 78 -14.50 26.78 16.13
CA VAL A 78 -14.44 26.25 17.50
C VAL A 78 -13.63 27.19 18.40
N GLU A 79 -14.05 27.33 19.67
CA GLU A 79 -13.34 28.16 20.64
C GLU A 79 -11.92 27.64 20.94
N PRO A 80 -10.96 28.51 21.29
CA PRO A 80 -9.55 28.12 21.48
C PRO A 80 -9.31 26.98 22.47
N GLU A 81 -10.09 26.90 23.56
CA GLU A 81 -9.98 25.81 24.53
C GLU A 81 -10.30 24.45 23.90
N TRP A 82 -11.39 24.38 23.14
CA TRP A 82 -11.83 23.17 22.45
C TRP A 82 -10.88 22.77 21.32
N ARG A 83 -10.23 23.73 20.64
CA ARG A 83 -9.15 23.45 19.67
C ARG A 83 -7.98 22.66 20.29
N MET A 84 -7.74 22.82 21.60
CA MET A 84 -6.75 22.02 22.33
C MET A 84 -7.30 20.67 22.78
N PHE A 85 -8.51 20.64 23.36
CA PHE A 85 -9.07 19.41 23.93
C PHE A 85 -9.46 18.36 22.88
N ILE A 86 -9.97 18.79 21.72
CA ILE A 86 -10.47 17.86 20.68
C ILE A 86 -9.35 16.94 20.16
N PRO A 87 -8.19 17.45 19.69
CA PRO A 87 -7.07 16.59 19.27
C PRO A 87 -6.55 15.67 20.37
N VAL A 88 -6.54 16.13 21.63
CA VAL A 88 -6.12 15.31 22.79
C VAL A 88 -7.06 14.13 22.98
N ALA A 89 -8.37 14.37 22.96
CA ALA A 89 -9.39 13.35 23.12
C ALA A 89 -9.33 12.32 21.98
N GLY A 90 -9.27 12.77 20.73
CA GLY A 90 -9.17 11.86 19.58
C GLY A 90 -7.87 11.06 19.54
N GLY A 91 -6.74 11.68 19.89
CA GLY A 91 -5.46 11.00 20.04
C GLY A 91 -5.49 9.93 21.14
N LEU A 92 -6.13 10.21 22.28
CA LEU A 92 -6.28 9.26 23.38
C LEU A 92 -7.13 8.05 22.95
N VAL A 93 -8.28 8.28 22.31
CA VAL A 93 -9.17 7.21 21.83
C VAL A 93 -8.48 6.35 20.78
N ALA A 94 -7.83 6.98 19.79
CA ALA A 94 -7.05 6.29 18.78
C ALA A 94 -5.96 5.41 19.39
N GLY A 95 -5.15 5.95 20.31
CA GLY A 95 -4.10 5.18 20.96
C GLY A 95 -4.64 4.05 21.84
N CYS A 96 -5.81 4.21 22.48
CA CYS A 96 -6.50 3.13 23.19
C CYS A 96 -6.91 1.98 22.26
N ILE A 97 -7.44 2.29 21.08
CA ILE A 97 -7.80 1.29 20.06
C ILE A 97 -6.55 0.52 19.59
N LEU A 98 -5.44 1.23 19.31
CA LEU A 98 -4.19 0.60 18.90
C LEU A 98 -3.58 -0.26 20.01
N LEU A 99 -3.66 0.19 21.26
CA LEU A 99 -3.20 -0.59 22.40
C LEU A 99 -4.04 -1.87 22.59
N PHE A 100 -5.36 -1.79 22.39
CA PHE A 100 -6.25 -2.95 22.41
C PHE A 100 -5.89 -3.93 21.29
N LEU A 101 -5.75 -3.43 20.06
CA LEU A 101 -5.37 -4.23 18.89
C LEU A 101 -4.06 -4.97 19.14
N LYS A 102 -3.05 -4.28 19.67
CA LYS A 102 -1.75 -4.87 20.00
C LYS A 102 -1.85 -5.96 21.07
N LYS A 103 -2.65 -5.75 22.12
CA LYS A 103 -2.80 -6.72 23.23
C LYS A 103 -3.61 -7.95 22.82
N ARG A 104 -4.63 -7.81 21.98
CA ARG A 104 -5.57 -8.89 21.63
C ARG A 104 -5.25 -9.59 20.31
N MET A 105 -4.60 -8.90 19.37
CA MET A 105 -4.34 -9.40 18.02
C MET A 105 -2.93 -8.98 17.53
N PRO A 106 -1.86 -9.36 18.25
CA PRO A 106 -0.50 -8.97 17.90
C PRO A 106 -0.11 -9.46 16.50
N GLY A 107 0.48 -8.58 15.68
CA GLY A 107 0.96 -8.91 14.33
C GLY A 107 -0.13 -9.25 13.31
N GLN A 108 -1.41 -9.01 13.62
CA GLN A 108 -2.50 -9.36 12.71
C GLN A 108 -2.95 -8.22 11.78
N ALA A 109 -2.61 -6.96 12.11
CA ALA A 109 -2.99 -5.79 11.33
C ALA A 109 -1.94 -5.49 10.25
N THR A 110 -2.05 -6.20 9.13
CA THR A 110 -1.18 -6.06 7.96
C THR A 110 -1.50 -4.79 7.20
N GLU A 111 -0.48 -4.02 6.85
CA GLU A 111 -0.59 -2.86 5.96
C GLU A 111 -0.78 -3.32 4.51
N TYR A 112 -1.53 -2.55 3.72
CA TYR A 112 -1.80 -2.89 2.33
C TYR A 112 -0.49 -2.92 1.52
N MET A 113 0.46 -2.02 1.81
CA MET A 113 1.77 -2.02 1.16
C MET A 113 2.52 -3.32 1.45
N GLU A 114 2.53 -3.78 2.70
CA GLU A 114 3.17 -5.04 3.10
C GLU A 114 2.47 -6.26 2.46
N ALA A 115 1.14 -6.29 2.49
CA ALA A 115 0.35 -7.36 1.88
C ALA A 115 0.54 -7.44 0.35
N MET A 116 0.90 -6.34 -0.29
CA MET A 116 1.05 -6.20 -1.73
C MET A 116 2.48 -6.29 -2.24
N SER A 117 3.48 -5.81 -1.50
CA SER A 117 4.88 -5.90 -1.92
C SER A 117 5.44 -7.30 -1.65
N ILE A 118 5.05 -7.90 -0.52
CA ILE A 118 5.61 -9.14 -0.01
C ILE A 118 4.57 -10.21 0.25
N GLY A 119 3.39 -9.80 0.70
CA GLY A 119 2.32 -10.72 1.05
C GLY A 119 1.65 -11.38 -0.16
N ASN A 120 0.72 -12.27 0.15
CA ASN A 120 -0.17 -12.92 -0.80
C ASN A 120 -1.46 -12.11 -1.06
N GLY A 121 -1.47 -10.82 -0.72
CA GLY A 121 -2.67 -9.98 -0.74
C GLY A 121 -3.69 -10.30 0.36
N LEU A 122 -3.35 -11.14 1.34
CA LEU A 122 -4.26 -11.39 2.47
C LEU A 122 -4.18 -10.26 3.49
N ILE A 123 -5.34 -9.66 3.78
CA ILE A 123 -5.49 -8.67 4.84
C ILE A 123 -6.58 -9.16 5.81
N LYS A 124 -6.24 -9.25 7.10
CA LYS A 124 -7.17 -9.73 8.13
C LYS A 124 -8.20 -8.66 8.48
N PHE A 125 -9.47 -8.93 8.15
CA PHE A 125 -10.57 -7.99 8.32
C PHE A 125 -10.62 -7.31 9.69
N ARG A 126 -10.71 -8.08 10.78
CA ARG A 126 -10.93 -7.54 12.14
C ARG A 126 -9.79 -6.62 12.60
N ALA A 127 -8.55 -7.05 12.39
CA ALA A 127 -7.37 -6.34 12.88
C ALA A 127 -7.14 -5.05 12.09
N SER A 128 -7.23 -5.10 10.76
CA SER A 128 -7.05 -3.91 9.92
C SER A 128 -8.23 -2.95 10.02
N ALA A 129 -9.47 -3.42 10.20
CA ALA A 129 -10.63 -2.55 10.42
C ALA A 129 -10.48 -1.72 11.71
N LEU A 130 -10.00 -2.32 12.82
CA LEU A 130 -9.71 -1.59 14.06
C LEU A 130 -8.60 -0.54 13.86
N LYS A 131 -7.58 -0.85 13.06
CA LYS A 131 -6.50 0.09 12.75
C LYS A 131 -7.00 1.28 11.92
N VAL A 132 -7.83 1.03 10.90
CA VAL A 132 -8.52 2.06 10.11
C VAL A 132 -9.43 2.91 11.00
N PHE A 133 -10.17 2.29 11.92
CA PHE A 133 -11.02 3.00 12.88
C PHE A 133 -10.21 3.90 13.81
N SER A 134 -9.07 3.43 14.31
CA SER A 134 -8.15 4.29 15.09
C SER A 134 -7.65 5.49 14.29
N ALA A 135 -7.36 5.30 13.00
CA ALA A 135 -6.92 6.40 12.15
C ALA A 135 -8.04 7.42 11.97
N ALA A 136 -9.29 6.98 11.79
CA ALA A 136 -10.45 7.86 11.67
C ALA A 136 -10.60 8.78 12.89
N TRP A 137 -10.40 8.29 14.11
CA TRP A 137 -10.42 9.12 15.33
C TRP A 137 -9.32 10.18 15.35
N SER A 138 -8.08 9.80 14.99
CA SER A 138 -6.96 10.76 14.97
C SER A 138 -7.18 11.84 13.91
N ILE A 139 -7.63 11.42 12.72
CA ILE A 139 -7.92 12.27 11.58
C ILE A 139 -9.06 13.22 11.95
N ALA A 140 -10.23 12.71 12.34
CA ALA A 140 -11.41 13.50 12.67
C ALA A 140 -11.15 14.53 13.79
N SER A 141 -10.31 14.19 14.77
CA SER A 141 -9.93 15.11 15.84
C SER A 141 -8.88 16.15 15.44
N GLY A 142 -8.49 16.21 14.18
CA GLY A 142 -7.63 17.27 13.67
C GLY A 142 -6.13 16.98 13.63
N ALA A 143 -5.70 15.73 13.79
CA ALA A 143 -4.27 15.40 13.69
C ALA A 143 -3.69 15.88 12.34
N ALA A 144 -2.45 16.40 12.39
CA ALA A 144 -1.71 16.92 11.25
C ALA A 144 -1.16 15.80 10.35
N ILE A 145 -2.05 14.93 9.87
CA ILE A 145 -1.76 13.75 9.04
C ILE A 145 -2.78 13.62 7.92
N GLY A 146 -2.35 12.94 6.87
CA GLY A 146 -3.17 12.57 5.72
C GLY A 146 -4.23 11.52 6.03
N LYS A 147 -5.41 11.65 5.41
CA LYS A 147 -6.49 10.63 5.47
C LYS A 147 -6.30 9.49 4.47
N GLU A 148 -5.36 9.63 3.55
CA GLU A 148 -5.33 8.89 2.29
C GLU A 148 -4.77 7.47 2.47
N GLY A 149 -3.78 7.30 3.35
CA GLY A 149 -3.29 5.96 3.72
C GLY A 149 -4.40 5.07 4.29
N PRO A 150 -5.15 5.51 5.33
CA PRO A 150 -6.30 4.79 5.86
C PRO A 150 -7.43 4.54 4.85
N ILE A 151 -7.72 5.49 3.95
CA ILE A 151 -8.69 5.31 2.87
C ILE A 151 -8.25 4.16 1.95
N ILE A 152 -7.02 4.22 1.44
CA ILE A 152 -6.45 3.19 0.56
C ILE A 152 -6.41 1.83 1.27
N GLN A 153 -6.02 1.80 2.54
CA GLN A 153 -6.02 0.60 3.38
C GLN A 153 -7.43 0.00 3.50
N SER A 154 -8.47 0.82 3.69
CA SER A 154 -9.85 0.36 3.81
C SER A 154 -10.37 -0.25 2.50
N SER A 155 -10.03 0.34 1.36
CA SER A 155 -10.39 -0.17 0.04
C SER A 155 -9.62 -1.45 -0.31
N ALA A 156 -8.34 -1.53 0.05
CA ALA A 156 -7.54 -2.75 -0.06
C ALA A 156 -8.08 -3.87 0.84
N LEU A 157 -8.52 -3.54 2.06
CA LEU A 157 -9.12 -4.49 3.00
C LEU A 157 -10.39 -5.14 2.45
N ILE A 158 -11.31 -4.34 1.92
CA ILE A 158 -12.56 -4.87 1.38
C ILE A 158 -12.29 -5.68 0.10
N ALA A 159 -11.36 -5.24 -0.74
CA ALA A 159 -10.91 -5.98 -1.92
C ALA A 159 -10.33 -7.35 -1.55
N SER A 160 -9.47 -7.41 -0.53
CA SER A 160 -8.92 -8.66 -0.01
C SER A 160 -10.02 -9.58 0.52
N THR A 161 -10.98 -9.02 1.25
CA THR A 161 -12.11 -9.78 1.82
C THR A 161 -13.02 -10.36 0.73
N VAL A 162 -13.30 -9.58 -0.32
CA VAL A 162 -14.07 -10.02 -1.49
C VAL A 162 -13.31 -11.13 -2.23
N GLY A 163 -12.02 -10.93 -2.53
CA GLY A 163 -11.20 -11.94 -3.21
C GLY A 163 -11.08 -13.24 -2.41
N GLN A 164 -10.90 -13.17 -1.09
CA GLN A 164 -10.87 -14.34 -0.20
C GLN A 164 -12.19 -15.12 -0.23
N ARG A 165 -13.33 -14.42 -0.15
CA ARG A 165 -14.65 -15.07 -0.25
C ARG A 165 -14.91 -15.72 -1.59
N LEU A 166 -14.31 -15.20 -2.65
CA LEU A 166 -14.42 -15.75 -4.00
C LEU A 166 -13.41 -16.86 -4.28
N HIS A 167 -12.54 -17.19 -3.31
CA HIS A 167 -11.49 -18.21 -3.44
C HIS A 167 -10.61 -18.02 -4.69
N VAL A 168 -10.28 -16.76 -5.03
CA VAL A 168 -9.35 -16.49 -6.14
C VAL A 168 -7.93 -16.92 -5.79
N SER A 169 -7.14 -17.30 -6.79
CA SER A 169 -5.73 -17.66 -6.59
C SER A 169 -4.93 -16.49 -6.02
N ILE A 170 -3.84 -16.79 -5.29
CA ILE A 170 -3.00 -15.78 -4.63
C ILE A 170 -2.51 -14.66 -5.59
N PRO A 171 -2.00 -14.96 -6.79
CA PRO A 171 -1.57 -13.90 -7.72
C PRO A 171 -2.73 -12.98 -8.13
N ARG A 172 -3.94 -13.54 -8.31
CA ARG A 172 -5.14 -12.77 -8.61
C ARG A 172 -5.60 -11.98 -7.39
N LEU A 173 -5.58 -12.57 -6.20
CA LEU A 173 -5.92 -11.87 -4.96
C LEU A 173 -5.06 -10.63 -4.77
N ARG A 174 -3.74 -10.77 -4.90
CA ARG A 174 -2.78 -9.66 -4.85
C ARG A 174 -3.15 -8.58 -5.86
N LEU A 175 -3.42 -8.95 -7.12
CA LEU A 175 -3.85 -7.97 -8.13
C LEU A 175 -5.17 -7.28 -7.76
N LEU A 176 -6.16 -8.01 -7.23
CA LEU A 176 -7.44 -7.44 -6.80
C LEU A 176 -7.28 -6.50 -5.60
N VAL A 177 -6.43 -6.83 -4.64
CA VAL A 177 -6.09 -5.90 -3.54
C VAL A 177 -5.44 -4.64 -4.09
N GLY A 178 -4.57 -4.76 -5.09
CA GLY A 178 -4.03 -3.62 -5.84
C GLY A 178 -5.13 -2.80 -6.54
N CYS A 179 -6.10 -3.45 -7.17
CA CYS A 179 -7.24 -2.78 -7.80
C CYS A 179 -8.07 -2.00 -6.78
N GLY A 180 -8.32 -2.57 -5.59
CA GLY A 180 -8.99 -1.89 -4.49
C GLY A 180 -8.20 -0.69 -3.97
N ALA A 181 -6.88 -0.85 -3.82
CA ALA A 181 -5.99 0.25 -3.43
C ALA A 181 -5.97 1.39 -4.47
N ALA A 182 -5.94 1.06 -5.77
CA ALA A 182 -5.97 2.04 -6.86
C ALA A 182 -7.30 2.80 -6.91
N ALA A 183 -8.43 2.10 -6.74
CA ALA A 183 -9.75 2.70 -6.65
C ALA A 183 -9.88 3.60 -5.40
N GLY A 184 -9.35 3.16 -4.25
CA GLY A 184 -9.34 3.95 -3.03
C GLY A 184 -8.48 5.20 -3.14
N PHE A 185 -7.31 5.09 -3.76
CA PHE A 185 -6.48 6.25 -4.11
C PHE A 185 -7.26 7.21 -5.00
N THR A 186 -7.87 6.69 -6.07
CA THR A 186 -8.63 7.49 -7.04
C THR A 186 -9.79 8.22 -6.37
N THR A 187 -10.48 7.58 -5.44
CA THR A 187 -11.60 8.19 -4.72
C THR A 187 -11.10 9.28 -3.76
N ALA A 188 -9.98 9.06 -3.06
CA ALA A 188 -9.40 10.05 -2.16
C ALA A 188 -8.81 11.28 -2.88
N PHE A 189 -8.34 11.10 -4.11
CA PHE A 189 -7.51 12.07 -4.82
C PHE A 189 -8.07 12.55 -6.17
N HIS A 190 -9.21 12.02 -6.58
CA HIS A 190 -9.89 12.37 -7.84
C HIS A 190 -9.00 12.15 -9.08
N ALA A 191 -8.05 11.21 -8.99
CA ALA A 191 -6.95 11.05 -9.95
C ALA A 191 -6.78 9.57 -10.38
N PRO A 192 -7.54 9.10 -11.39
CA PRO A 192 -7.56 7.69 -11.77
C PRO A 192 -6.23 7.19 -12.33
N PHE A 193 -5.55 7.97 -13.16
CA PHE A 193 -4.29 7.54 -13.77
C PHE A 193 -3.16 7.49 -12.74
N SER A 194 -3.14 8.46 -11.84
CA SER A 194 -2.21 8.51 -10.71
C SER A 194 -2.46 7.38 -9.73
N GLY A 195 -3.72 6.97 -9.52
CA GLY A 195 -4.04 5.83 -8.67
C GLY A 195 -3.49 4.51 -9.19
N CYS A 196 -3.57 4.26 -10.50
CA CYS A 196 -3.01 3.02 -11.05
C CYS A 196 -1.47 3.05 -11.09
N LEU A 197 -0.87 4.21 -11.40
CA LEU A 197 0.57 4.41 -11.34
C LEU A 197 1.10 4.28 -9.90
N PHE A 198 0.42 4.86 -8.92
CA PHE A 198 0.77 4.73 -7.51
C PHE A 198 0.89 3.26 -7.09
N VAL A 199 -0.09 2.43 -7.44
CA VAL A 199 -0.04 1.00 -7.12
C VAL A 199 1.07 0.29 -7.91
N SER A 200 1.20 0.54 -9.21
CA SER A 200 2.19 -0.16 -10.04
C SER A 200 3.65 0.24 -9.76
N GLU A 201 3.92 1.52 -9.56
CA GLU A 201 5.26 2.10 -9.37
C GLU A 201 5.72 2.06 -7.91
N ILE A 202 4.87 2.45 -6.95
CA ILE A 202 5.26 2.54 -5.52
C ILE A 202 5.03 1.22 -4.78
N ILE A 203 3.87 0.58 -4.98
CA ILE A 203 3.51 -0.60 -4.19
C ILE A 203 4.09 -1.88 -4.79
N ILE A 204 3.88 -2.08 -6.09
CA ILE A 204 4.31 -3.30 -6.80
C ILE A 204 5.75 -3.17 -7.30
N GLY A 205 6.21 -1.97 -7.64
CA GLY A 205 7.56 -1.74 -8.17
C GLY A 205 7.75 -2.21 -9.62
N THR A 206 6.67 -2.55 -10.33
CA THR A 206 6.73 -2.96 -11.74
C THR A 206 5.57 -2.36 -12.54
N VAL A 207 5.91 -1.73 -13.66
CA VAL A 207 4.94 -1.21 -14.62
C VAL A 207 4.89 -2.17 -15.80
N SER A 208 3.83 -2.97 -15.87
CA SER A 208 3.55 -3.87 -17.00
C SER A 208 2.08 -3.76 -17.38
N MET A 209 1.75 -3.96 -18.66
CA MET A 209 0.37 -3.81 -19.13
C MET A 209 -0.59 -4.83 -18.50
N ASP A 210 -0.10 -6.04 -18.14
CA ASP A 210 -0.90 -7.07 -17.48
C ASP A 210 -1.36 -6.66 -16.07
N ILE A 211 -0.61 -5.76 -15.41
CA ILE A 211 -0.94 -5.22 -14.08
C ILE A 211 -1.63 -3.86 -14.22
N LEU A 212 -1.14 -3.00 -15.10
CA LEU A 212 -1.61 -1.64 -15.25
C LEU A 212 -3.04 -1.56 -15.79
N ALA A 213 -3.41 -2.40 -16.76
CA ALA A 213 -4.75 -2.40 -17.34
C ALA A 213 -5.87 -2.67 -16.31
N PRO A 214 -5.82 -3.75 -15.48
CA PRO A 214 -6.82 -3.98 -14.45
C PRO A 214 -6.81 -2.92 -13.35
N LEU A 215 -5.64 -2.39 -12.96
CA LEU A 215 -5.56 -1.27 -12.02
C LEU A 215 -6.27 -0.02 -12.56
N LEU A 216 -6.03 0.31 -13.84
CA LEU A 216 -6.65 1.46 -14.49
C LEU A 216 -8.17 1.29 -14.59
N ILE A 217 -8.66 0.09 -14.92
CA ILE A 217 -10.10 -0.22 -14.93
C ILE A 217 -10.72 0.01 -13.55
N ALA A 218 -10.06 -0.46 -12.49
CA ALA A 218 -10.53 -0.28 -11.13
C ALA A 218 -10.51 1.20 -10.71
N SER A 219 -9.45 1.94 -11.03
CA SER A 219 -9.35 3.38 -10.83
C SER A 219 -10.47 4.13 -11.56
N CYS A 220 -10.68 3.90 -12.85
CA CYS A 220 -11.75 4.53 -13.62
C CYS A 220 -13.13 4.20 -13.05
N THR A 221 -13.33 2.97 -12.59
CA THR A 221 -14.59 2.58 -11.92
C THR A 221 -14.77 3.35 -10.61
N GLY A 222 -13.70 3.51 -9.82
CA GLY A 222 -13.72 4.34 -8.61
C GLY A 222 -13.99 5.81 -8.89
N PHE A 223 -13.42 6.36 -9.97
CA PHE A 223 -13.69 7.73 -10.42
C PHE A 223 -15.16 7.94 -10.82
N VAL A 224 -15.76 6.96 -11.50
CA VAL A 224 -17.19 6.97 -11.81
C VAL A 224 -18.03 6.90 -10.54
N MET A 225 -17.68 6.03 -9.57
CA MET A 225 -18.39 5.95 -8.29
C MET A 225 -18.31 7.25 -7.49
N LEU A 226 -17.15 7.89 -7.46
CA LEU A 226 -16.98 9.22 -6.87
C LEU A 226 -17.95 10.24 -7.50
N HIS A 227 -18.09 10.25 -8.83
CA HIS A 227 -19.03 11.15 -9.51
C HIS A 227 -20.50 10.82 -9.24
N LEU A 228 -20.82 9.56 -8.97
CA LEU A 228 -22.20 9.13 -8.72
C LEU A 228 -22.63 9.36 -7.26
N LEU A 229 -21.69 9.27 -6.32
CA LEU A 229 -21.99 9.19 -4.89
C LEU A 229 -21.32 10.29 -4.05
N GLY A 230 -20.36 11.03 -4.60
CA GLY A 230 -19.59 12.08 -3.91
C GLY A 230 -19.53 13.39 -4.70
N ASP A 231 -18.59 14.26 -4.33
CA ASP A 231 -18.35 15.54 -5.01
C ASP A 231 -17.17 15.43 -6.00
N PRO A 232 -17.39 15.62 -7.31
CA PRO A 232 -16.33 15.49 -8.32
C PRO A 232 -15.44 16.74 -8.49
N SER A 233 -15.51 17.73 -7.61
CA SER A 233 -14.73 18.98 -7.76
C SER A 233 -13.20 18.73 -7.82
N PRO A 234 -12.45 19.46 -8.67
CA PRO A 234 -10.99 19.35 -8.72
C PRO A 234 -10.36 19.74 -7.38
N LEU A 235 -9.29 19.03 -6.98
CA LEU A 235 -8.62 19.30 -5.70
C LEU A 235 -7.93 20.67 -5.67
N TYR A 236 -7.29 21.06 -6.79
CA TYR A 236 -6.59 22.33 -6.93
C TYR A 236 -7.01 23.02 -8.23
N SER A 237 -8.00 23.90 -8.18
CA SER A 237 -8.32 24.78 -9.30
C SER A 237 -7.26 25.88 -9.39
N SER A 238 -6.50 25.92 -10.47
CA SER A 238 -5.53 26.99 -10.74
C SER A 238 -6.08 27.95 -11.82
N PRO A 239 -5.86 29.27 -11.69
CA PRO A 239 -5.93 30.16 -12.82
C PRO A 239 -4.95 29.71 -13.91
N PHE A 240 -5.30 29.96 -15.16
CA PHE A 240 -4.47 29.64 -16.31
C PHE A 240 -3.22 30.52 -16.31
N GLU A 241 -2.04 29.93 -16.14
CA GLU A 241 -0.76 30.62 -16.36
C GLU A 241 -0.10 30.13 -17.65
N SER A 242 0.23 31.07 -18.53
CA SER A 242 1.04 30.78 -19.72
C SER A 242 2.51 30.66 -19.34
N PHE A 243 3.03 29.44 -19.33
CA PHE A 243 4.45 29.15 -19.07
C PHE A 243 5.23 29.18 -20.40
N THR A 244 6.22 30.06 -20.54
CA THR A 244 7.08 30.15 -21.74
C THR A 244 8.29 29.21 -21.59
N VAL A 245 8.43 28.29 -22.55
CA VAL A 245 9.22 27.07 -22.35
C VAL A 245 10.73 27.31 -22.19
N PHE A 246 11.34 28.33 -22.80
CA PHE A 246 12.81 28.40 -22.88
C PHE A 246 13.51 29.01 -21.66
N SER A 247 13.14 30.23 -21.22
CA SER A 247 13.79 30.89 -20.07
C SER A 247 13.47 30.21 -18.74
N GLN A 248 12.27 29.65 -18.62
CA GLN A 248 11.75 29.08 -17.37
C GLN A 248 12.22 27.64 -17.14
N SER A 249 12.68 26.94 -18.18
CA SER A 249 13.20 25.56 -18.06
C SER A 249 14.42 25.45 -17.15
N LEU A 250 15.34 26.43 -17.20
CA LEU A 250 16.54 26.42 -16.35
C LEU A 250 16.18 26.53 -14.87
N TRP A 251 15.19 27.37 -14.55
CA TRP A 251 14.67 27.53 -13.19
C TRP A 251 13.94 26.29 -12.70
N CYS A 252 13.22 25.56 -13.56
CA CYS A 252 12.65 24.27 -13.21
C CYS A 252 13.72 23.22 -12.87
N ILE A 253 14.87 23.22 -13.55
CA ILE A 253 16.00 22.33 -13.21
C ILE A 253 16.57 22.68 -11.83
N ALA A 254 16.81 23.98 -11.58
CA ALA A 254 17.32 24.45 -10.30
C ALA A 254 16.35 24.15 -9.16
N LEU A 255 15.05 24.37 -9.37
CA LEU A 255 14.00 24.04 -8.42
C LEU A 255 13.94 22.54 -8.15
N GLY A 256 14.02 21.68 -9.18
CA GLY A 256 14.02 20.24 -9.00
C GLY A 256 15.21 19.76 -8.15
N ALA A 257 16.41 20.30 -8.40
CA ALA A 257 17.58 20.01 -7.57
C ALA A 257 17.40 20.47 -6.11
N ALA A 258 16.88 21.68 -5.88
CA ALA A 258 16.58 22.19 -4.55
C ALA A 258 15.52 21.35 -3.83
N ALA A 259 14.45 20.98 -4.54
CA ALA A 259 13.38 20.12 -4.03
C ALA A 259 13.90 18.73 -3.65
N ALA A 260 14.86 18.17 -4.39
CA ALA A 260 15.47 16.88 -4.04
C ALA A 260 16.24 16.92 -2.71
N VAL A 261 17.01 17.98 -2.48
CA VAL A 261 17.73 18.19 -1.21
C VAL A 261 16.75 18.38 -0.06
N ALA A 262 15.72 19.21 -0.26
CA ALA A 262 14.68 19.42 0.73
C ALA A 262 13.90 18.14 1.05
N ALA A 263 13.57 17.33 0.03
CA ALA A 263 12.88 16.04 0.20
C ALA A 263 13.71 15.05 1.02
N ARG A 264 15.02 14.97 0.78
CA ARG A 264 15.92 14.15 1.61
C ARG A 264 15.90 14.60 3.07
N GLY A 265 15.93 15.91 3.31
CA GLY A 265 15.83 16.49 4.65
C GLY A 265 14.51 16.14 5.35
N TRP A 266 13.40 16.25 4.63
CA TRP A 266 12.06 15.90 5.12
C TRP A 266 11.93 14.43 5.50
N VAL A 267 12.36 13.50 4.64
CA VAL A 267 12.32 12.06 4.97
C VAL A 267 13.20 11.76 6.18
N SER A 268 14.40 12.37 6.24
CA SER A 268 15.31 12.21 7.40
C SER A 268 14.71 12.75 8.69
N LEU A 269 13.93 13.84 8.62
CA LEU A 269 13.21 14.41 9.76
C LEU A 269 12.11 13.47 10.26
N LEU A 270 11.31 12.89 9.36
CA LEU A 270 10.28 11.92 9.72
C LEU A 270 10.90 10.68 10.38
N ASP A 271 11.99 10.16 9.81
CA ASP A 271 12.74 9.03 10.39
C ASP A 271 13.34 9.35 11.76
N ALA A 272 13.89 10.57 11.92
CA ALA A 272 14.41 11.02 13.21
C ALA A 272 13.28 11.16 14.25
N ALA A 273 12.17 11.78 13.87
CA ALA A 273 11.02 11.93 14.75
C ALA A 273 10.46 10.57 15.18
N ALA A 274 10.34 9.62 14.25
CA ALA A 274 9.96 8.24 14.56
C ALA A 274 10.96 7.58 15.51
N ARG A 275 12.27 7.76 15.34
CA ARG A 275 13.28 7.17 16.24
C ARG A 275 13.25 7.75 17.65
N TYR A 276 13.10 9.07 17.78
CA TYR A 276 13.21 9.75 19.09
C TYR A 276 11.89 9.78 19.86
N LEU A 277 10.76 9.91 19.17
CA LEU A 277 9.45 10.03 19.82
C LEU A 277 8.76 8.67 20.00
N ASN A 278 9.14 7.64 19.24
CA ASN A 278 8.57 6.31 19.39
C ASN A 278 9.12 5.60 20.64
N GLY A 279 8.62 5.97 21.81
CA GLY A 279 8.93 5.33 23.09
C GLY A 279 8.11 4.07 23.44
N ARG A 280 7.93 3.85 24.75
CA ARG A 280 7.29 2.65 25.31
C ARG A 280 5.86 2.46 24.82
N GLN A 281 5.57 1.23 24.46
CA GLN A 281 4.34 0.83 23.78
C GLN A 281 3.11 0.84 24.71
N SER A 282 3.29 0.69 26.02
CA SER A 282 2.21 0.82 27.00
C SER A 282 1.69 2.26 27.13
N LEU A 283 2.49 3.24 26.73
CA LEU A 283 2.16 4.66 26.77
C LEU A 283 1.60 5.19 25.44
N LEU A 284 1.26 4.30 24.50
CA LEU A 284 0.75 4.70 23.19
C LEU A 284 -0.46 5.65 23.27
N PRO A 285 -1.49 5.42 24.12
CA PRO A 285 -2.59 6.37 24.27
C PRO A 285 -2.13 7.76 24.74
N LEU A 286 -1.26 7.81 25.76
CA LEU A 286 -0.75 9.06 26.30
C LEU A 286 0.12 9.81 25.28
N ARG A 287 0.89 9.07 24.49
CA ARG A 287 1.77 9.63 23.47
C ARG A 287 0.98 10.26 22.31
N LEU A 288 -0.09 9.58 21.84
CA LEU A 288 -0.98 10.15 20.83
C LEU A 288 -1.77 11.33 21.39
N ALA A 289 -2.20 11.27 22.66
CA ALA A 289 -2.82 12.41 23.33
C ALA A 289 -1.87 13.62 23.43
N ALA A 290 -0.59 13.38 23.73
CA ALA A 290 0.44 14.43 23.77
C ALA A 290 0.71 15.02 22.38
N ALA A 291 0.75 14.19 21.33
CA ALA A 291 0.83 14.69 19.96
C ALA A 291 -0.40 15.55 19.61
N GLY A 292 -1.60 15.10 20.01
CA GLY A 292 -2.83 15.87 19.92
C GLY A 292 -2.73 17.22 20.63
N LEU A 293 -2.20 17.26 21.85
CA LEU A 293 -2.00 18.50 22.60
C LEU A 293 -1.10 19.48 21.85
N VAL A 294 0.02 19.02 21.28
CA VAL A 294 0.92 19.86 20.48
C VAL A 294 0.18 20.43 19.26
N VAL A 295 -0.55 19.59 18.51
CA VAL A 295 -1.34 20.06 17.36
C VAL A 295 -2.40 21.06 17.81
N GLY A 296 -3.08 20.80 18.91
CA GLY A 296 -4.12 21.67 19.46
C GLY A 296 -3.59 23.03 19.89
N ILE A 297 -2.43 23.09 20.56
CA ILE A 297 -1.74 24.34 20.92
C ILE A 297 -1.40 25.13 19.65
N LEU A 298 -0.86 24.47 18.62
CA LEU A 298 -0.56 25.12 17.35
C LEU A 298 -1.83 25.61 16.65
N ALA A 299 -2.93 24.85 16.70
CA ALA A 299 -4.21 25.19 16.08
C ALA A 299 -4.93 26.36 16.76
N VAL A 300 -4.60 26.70 18.01
CA VAL A 300 -5.09 27.93 18.65
C VAL A 300 -4.59 29.16 17.91
N PHE A 301 -3.32 29.15 17.49
CA PHE A 301 -2.69 30.27 16.79
C PHE A 301 -2.86 30.18 15.27
N TYR A 302 -2.76 28.97 14.71
CA TYR A 302 -2.79 28.70 13.27
C TYR A 302 -3.71 27.52 12.97
N PRO A 303 -5.04 27.73 12.85
CA PRO A 303 -6.01 26.68 12.58
C PRO A 303 -5.70 25.83 11.33
N GLU A 304 -4.97 26.41 10.37
CA GLU A 304 -4.55 25.80 9.11
C GLU A 304 -3.57 24.62 9.32
N VAL A 305 -2.95 24.51 10.51
CA VAL A 305 -2.09 23.37 10.87
C VAL A 305 -2.86 22.05 10.95
N VAL A 306 -4.17 22.11 11.15
CA VAL A 306 -5.03 20.94 11.32
C VAL A 306 -5.16 20.17 10.01
N GLY A 307 -5.30 18.84 10.10
CA GLY A 307 -5.57 17.98 8.94
C GLY A 307 -4.40 17.77 7.99
N ASN A 308 -4.70 17.36 6.75
CA ASN A 308 -3.72 16.83 5.80
C ASN A 308 -2.88 17.89 5.07
N GLY A 309 -3.28 19.16 5.11
CA GLY A 309 -2.60 20.27 4.43
C GLY A 309 -3.17 20.65 3.07
N GLN A 310 -4.27 20.02 2.62
CA GLN A 310 -4.91 20.36 1.34
C GLN A 310 -5.35 21.84 1.30
N ALA A 311 -6.00 22.35 2.36
CA ALA A 311 -6.42 23.76 2.43
C ALA A 311 -5.24 24.75 2.32
N LEU A 312 -4.06 24.38 2.83
CA LEU A 312 -2.85 25.18 2.70
C LEU A 312 -2.33 25.20 1.26
N ILE A 313 -2.37 24.06 0.56
CA ILE A 313 -2.02 23.99 -0.86
C ILE A 313 -3.01 24.82 -1.68
N THR A 314 -4.31 24.67 -1.44
CA THR A 314 -5.35 25.41 -2.14
C THR A 314 -5.18 26.92 -1.94
N GLY A 315 -4.96 27.39 -0.70
CA GLY A 315 -4.73 28.82 -0.47
C GLY A 315 -3.43 29.34 -1.05
N LEU A 316 -2.39 28.49 -1.16
CA LEU A 316 -1.15 28.83 -1.88
C LEU A 316 -1.38 29.05 -3.38
N VAL A 317 -2.21 28.17 -3.99
CA VAL A 317 -2.58 28.24 -5.41
C VAL A 317 -3.49 29.44 -5.71
N HIS A 318 -4.29 29.88 -4.74
CA HIS A 318 -5.14 31.08 -4.85
C HIS A 318 -4.41 32.37 -4.41
N GLU A 319 -3.13 32.29 -4.05
CA GLU A 319 -2.32 33.42 -3.56
C GLU A 319 -2.89 34.10 -2.29
N ASP A 320 -3.58 33.33 -1.43
CA ASP A 320 -4.19 33.84 -0.20
C ASP A 320 -3.15 34.24 0.86
N TYR A 321 -1.91 33.78 0.76
CA TYR A 321 -0.86 33.94 1.78
C TYR A 321 0.32 34.80 1.28
N GLY A 322 0.74 35.74 2.11
CA GLY A 322 2.01 36.44 1.91
C GLY A 322 3.23 35.56 2.21
N THR A 323 4.42 35.91 1.68
CA THR A 323 5.65 35.10 1.84
C THR A 323 6.01 34.80 3.28
N ARG A 324 5.85 35.78 4.18
CA ARG A 324 6.16 35.62 5.61
C ARG A 324 5.21 34.62 6.28
N GLU A 325 3.92 34.71 5.96
CA GLU A 325 2.90 33.83 6.52
C GLU A 325 3.06 32.39 6.02
N ALA A 326 3.27 32.22 4.72
CA ALA A 326 3.58 30.93 4.11
C ALA A 326 4.79 30.25 4.78
N LEU A 327 5.85 31.01 5.10
CA LEU A 327 7.03 30.47 5.79
C LEU A 327 6.72 30.03 7.23
N VAL A 328 5.91 30.80 7.96
CA VAL A 328 5.47 30.42 9.32
C VAL A 328 4.61 29.16 9.27
N LEU A 329 3.63 29.11 8.36
CA LEU A 329 2.76 27.95 8.17
C LEU A 329 3.56 26.71 7.78
N LEU A 330 4.58 26.85 6.94
CA LEU A 330 5.49 25.76 6.57
C LEU A 330 6.16 25.18 7.82
N LEU A 331 6.78 26.02 8.65
CA LEU A 331 7.51 25.58 9.85
C LEU A 331 6.57 24.94 10.89
N VAL A 332 5.40 25.54 11.10
CA VAL A 332 4.38 25.05 12.04
C VAL A 332 3.85 23.69 11.56
N LYS A 333 3.51 23.55 10.26
CA LYS A 333 3.00 22.31 9.70
C LYS A 333 4.04 21.19 9.69
N VAL A 334 5.28 21.48 9.28
CA VAL A 334 6.39 20.51 9.29
C VAL A 334 6.62 19.96 10.69
N SER A 335 6.61 20.85 11.70
CA SER A 335 6.77 20.46 13.10
C SER A 335 5.61 19.59 13.59
N ALA A 336 4.37 19.99 13.30
CA ALA A 336 3.18 19.24 13.70
C ALA A 336 3.16 17.84 13.08
N VAL A 337 3.44 17.72 11.78
CA VAL A 337 3.49 16.43 11.08
C VAL A 337 4.60 15.55 11.66
N ALA A 338 5.81 16.09 11.88
CA ALA A 338 6.92 15.34 12.46
C ALA A 338 6.59 14.79 13.84
N VAL A 339 5.97 15.58 14.72
CA VAL A 339 5.54 15.13 16.06
C VAL A 339 4.48 14.03 15.95
N VAL A 340 3.44 14.24 15.16
CA VAL A 340 2.32 13.29 15.03
C VAL A 340 2.78 11.95 14.44
N PHE A 341 3.62 11.98 13.40
CA PHE A 341 4.26 10.78 12.83
C PHE A 341 5.21 10.12 13.82
N GLY A 342 6.06 10.91 14.49
CA GLY A 342 7.03 10.40 15.44
C GLY A 342 6.39 9.69 16.63
N CYS A 343 5.22 10.15 17.05
CA CYS A 343 4.41 9.50 18.09
C CYS A 343 3.71 8.21 17.62
N GLY A 344 3.83 7.83 16.33
CA GLY A 344 3.26 6.60 15.79
C GLY A 344 1.76 6.65 15.55
N THR A 345 1.22 7.84 15.29
CA THR A 345 -0.18 8.02 14.89
C THR A 345 -0.39 7.37 13.52
N VAL A 346 -1.50 6.65 13.34
CA VAL A 346 -1.81 6.00 12.05
C VAL A 346 -2.43 7.02 11.09
N GLY A 347 -1.78 7.24 9.95
CA GLY A 347 -2.20 8.21 8.93
C GLY A 347 -1.31 8.17 7.69
N GLY A 348 -1.65 9.00 6.70
CA GLY A 348 -0.89 9.17 5.46
C GLY A 348 0.11 10.33 5.52
N ALA A 349 1.29 10.17 4.93
CA ALA A 349 2.31 11.24 4.82
C ALA A 349 2.28 11.96 3.47
N MET A 350 1.43 11.50 2.54
CA MET A 350 1.43 11.92 1.15
C MET A 350 1.09 13.41 0.98
N THR A 351 -0.09 13.84 1.42
CA THR A 351 -0.52 15.24 1.29
C THR A 351 0.37 16.23 2.06
N PRO A 352 0.84 15.94 3.29
CA PRO A 352 1.87 16.76 3.94
C PRO A 352 3.16 16.89 3.13
N THR A 353 3.61 15.81 2.47
CA THR A 353 4.80 15.81 1.62
C THR A 353 4.59 16.68 0.37
N LEU A 354 3.42 16.59 -0.26
CA LEU A 354 3.03 17.45 -1.38
C LEU A 354 2.99 18.93 -0.97
N TYR A 355 2.44 19.22 0.21
CA TYR A 355 2.40 20.58 0.77
C TYR A 355 3.82 21.16 0.95
N VAL A 356 4.73 20.42 1.57
CA VAL A 356 6.12 20.88 1.75
C VAL A 356 6.77 21.14 0.40
N GLY A 357 6.56 20.26 -0.59
CA GLY A 357 7.03 20.47 -1.96
C GLY A 357 6.47 21.74 -2.60
N SER A 358 5.17 21.99 -2.44
CA SER A 358 4.52 23.20 -2.97
C SER A 358 5.09 24.48 -2.36
N MET A 359 5.37 24.46 -1.06
CA MET A 359 5.99 25.58 -0.35
C MET A 359 7.43 25.81 -0.78
N VAL A 360 8.21 24.76 -1.06
CA VAL A 360 9.56 24.91 -1.63
C VAL A 360 9.49 25.63 -2.99
N GLY A 361 8.53 25.26 -3.85
CA GLY A 361 8.30 25.93 -5.13
C GLY A 361 7.86 27.39 -5.00
N PHE A 362 6.94 27.66 -4.08
CA PHE A 362 6.49 29.03 -3.79
C PHE A 362 7.61 29.93 -3.25
N ILE A 363 8.41 29.42 -2.30
CA ILE A 363 9.57 30.15 -1.75
C ILE A 363 10.60 30.40 -2.85
N PHE A 364 10.83 29.42 -3.73
CA PHE A 364 11.72 29.56 -4.86
C PHE A 364 11.28 30.68 -5.82
N SER A 365 10.00 30.71 -6.19
CA SER A 365 9.42 31.80 -7.01
C SER A 365 9.60 33.17 -6.36
N THR A 366 9.25 33.30 -5.08
CA THR A 366 9.36 34.58 -4.36
C THR A 366 10.81 35.06 -4.24
N VAL A 367 11.77 34.15 -4.06
CA VAL A 367 13.20 34.48 -4.09
C VAL A 367 13.62 34.95 -5.49
N LEU A 368 13.22 34.27 -6.56
CA LEU A 368 13.52 34.70 -7.94
C LEU A 368 12.98 36.11 -8.24
N THR A 369 11.73 36.38 -7.87
CA THR A 369 11.12 37.71 -8.04
C THR A 369 11.86 38.77 -7.24
N SER A 370 12.28 38.48 -6.00
CA SER A 370 13.06 39.42 -5.17
C SER A 370 14.44 39.76 -5.76
N LEU A 371 15.01 38.85 -6.56
CA LEU A 371 16.29 39.04 -7.25
C LEU A 371 16.12 39.75 -8.61
N GLY A 372 14.90 40.18 -8.97
CA GLY A 372 14.59 40.83 -10.24
C GLY A 372 14.62 39.89 -11.46
N MET A 373 14.51 38.58 -11.24
CA MET A 373 14.44 37.56 -12.29
C MET A 373 12.97 37.22 -12.64
N GLU A 374 12.74 36.47 -13.72
CA GLU A 374 11.40 36.03 -14.20
C GLU A 374 10.75 35.00 -13.24
N GLY A 375 10.46 35.42 -12.00
CA GLY A 375 9.90 34.59 -10.92
C GLY A 375 8.37 34.68 -10.77
N ASN A 376 7.68 35.49 -11.58
CA ASN A 376 6.26 35.86 -11.42
C ASN A 376 5.24 34.76 -11.78
N HIS A 377 5.63 33.50 -11.61
CA HIS A 377 4.83 32.30 -11.90
C HIS A 377 4.71 31.43 -10.65
N THR A 378 4.20 32.03 -9.58
CA THR A 378 4.25 31.45 -8.24
C THR A 378 3.48 30.14 -8.15
N VAL A 379 2.30 30.07 -8.77
CA VAL A 379 1.49 28.84 -8.80
C VAL A 379 2.19 27.74 -9.60
N ALA A 380 2.75 28.09 -10.76
CA ALA A 380 3.46 27.13 -11.60
C ALA A 380 4.69 26.54 -10.89
N TYR A 381 5.52 27.38 -10.26
CA TYR A 381 6.67 26.89 -9.50
C TYR A 381 6.25 26.10 -8.25
N ALA A 382 5.14 26.46 -7.58
CA ALA A 382 4.59 25.65 -6.49
C ALA A 382 4.17 24.25 -6.98
N MET A 383 3.52 24.12 -8.14
CA MET A 383 3.20 22.82 -8.73
C MET A 383 4.46 22.03 -9.11
N VAL A 384 5.46 22.67 -9.72
CA VAL A 384 6.75 22.03 -10.02
C VAL A 384 7.43 21.54 -8.75
N GLY A 385 7.50 22.37 -7.71
CA GLY A 385 8.05 22.00 -6.41
C GLY A 385 7.31 20.83 -5.78
N MET A 386 5.97 20.81 -5.86
CA MET A 386 5.12 19.72 -5.37
C MET A 386 5.48 18.38 -6.04
N ALA A 387 5.51 18.34 -7.37
CA ALA A 387 5.81 17.12 -8.12
C ALA A 387 7.27 16.67 -7.92
N SER A 388 8.23 17.60 -8.05
CA SER A 388 9.66 17.34 -7.88
C SER A 388 10.00 16.77 -6.50
N PHE A 389 9.46 17.37 -5.45
CA PHE A 389 9.70 16.94 -4.08
C PHE A 389 9.10 15.55 -3.83
N PHE A 390 7.86 15.33 -4.28
CA PHE A 390 7.19 14.04 -4.11
C PHE A 390 7.87 12.93 -4.91
N ALA A 391 8.36 13.21 -6.13
CA ALA A 391 9.11 12.25 -6.94
C ALA A 391 10.33 11.68 -6.20
N VAL A 392 11.03 12.52 -5.44
CA VAL A 392 12.20 12.12 -4.64
C VAL A 392 11.78 11.46 -3.33
N ALA A 393 10.81 12.03 -2.61
CA ALA A 393 10.34 11.51 -1.34
C ALA A 393 9.67 10.13 -1.47
N ALA A 394 8.90 9.90 -2.53
CA ALA A 394 8.26 8.62 -2.80
C ALA A 394 9.13 7.66 -3.63
N GLN A 395 10.18 8.15 -4.32
CA GLN A 395 10.93 7.44 -5.35
C GLN A 395 10.04 6.99 -6.53
N ALA A 396 9.13 7.86 -6.97
CA ALA A 396 8.11 7.55 -7.96
C ALA A 396 7.86 8.72 -8.92
N PRO A 397 8.75 8.94 -9.90
CA PRO A 397 8.67 10.09 -10.81
C PRO A 397 7.43 10.07 -11.70
N LEU A 398 6.96 8.92 -12.19
CA LEU A 398 5.79 8.88 -13.09
C LEU A 398 4.51 9.22 -12.32
N THR A 399 4.34 8.61 -11.14
CA THR A 399 3.23 8.88 -10.25
C THR A 399 3.21 10.34 -9.85
N ALA A 400 4.35 10.92 -9.44
CA ALA A 400 4.43 12.32 -9.03
C ALA A 400 4.04 13.30 -10.15
N LEU A 401 4.54 13.07 -11.37
CA LEU A 401 4.25 13.88 -12.54
C LEU A 401 2.75 13.88 -12.85
N VAL A 402 2.17 12.68 -13.03
CA VAL A 402 0.76 12.56 -13.41
C VAL A 402 -0.14 13.07 -12.28
N MET A 403 0.21 12.81 -11.02
CA MET A 403 -0.56 13.24 -9.86
C MET A 403 -0.80 14.75 -9.85
N VAL A 404 0.25 15.55 -10.05
CA VAL A 404 0.10 17.01 -10.06
C VAL A 404 -0.63 17.50 -11.31
N VAL A 405 -0.47 16.84 -12.46
CA VAL A 405 -1.25 17.15 -13.68
C VAL A 405 -2.74 16.89 -13.47
N GLU A 406 -3.12 15.75 -12.89
CA GLU A 406 -4.52 15.41 -12.62
C GLU A 406 -5.11 16.31 -11.53
N PHE A 407 -4.37 16.63 -10.46
CA PHE A 407 -4.89 17.49 -9.38
C PHE A 407 -5.18 18.92 -9.84
N SER A 408 -4.35 19.44 -10.74
CA SER A 408 -4.48 20.78 -11.29
C SER A 408 -5.42 20.86 -12.50
N MET A 409 -5.76 19.71 -13.10
CA MET A 409 -6.44 19.61 -14.40
C MET A 409 -5.79 20.46 -15.51
N SER A 410 -4.49 20.78 -15.35
CA SER A 410 -3.75 21.67 -16.26
C SER A 410 -2.74 20.87 -17.07
N GLY A 411 -3.18 20.36 -18.22
CA GLY A 411 -2.32 19.59 -19.13
C GLY A 411 -1.12 20.39 -19.69
N GLN A 412 -1.18 21.72 -19.67
CA GLN A 412 -0.10 22.58 -20.16
C GLN A 412 1.13 22.58 -19.25
N MET A 413 0.95 22.27 -17.97
CA MET A 413 2.03 22.18 -16.98
C MET A 413 2.89 20.92 -17.14
N ILE A 414 2.55 20.00 -18.04
CA ILE A 414 3.25 18.72 -18.18
C ILE A 414 4.75 18.89 -18.47
N TYR A 415 5.13 19.86 -19.31
CA TYR A 415 6.53 20.10 -19.67
C TYR A 415 7.37 20.65 -18.51
N PRO A 416 7.00 21.75 -17.83
CA PRO A 416 7.77 22.22 -16.68
C PRO A 416 7.80 21.21 -15.54
N LEU A 417 6.68 20.50 -15.29
CA LEU A 417 6.64 19.41 -14.31
C LEU A 417 7.61 18.29 -14.67
N LEU A 418 7.65 17.85 -15.93
CA LEU A 418 8.57 16.80 -16.39
C LEU A 418 10.03 17.20 -16.17
N ILE A 419 10.41 18.42 -16.53
CA ILE A 419 11.78 18.93 -16.35
C ILE A 419 12.16 18.95 -14.86
N GLY A 420 11.29 19.49 -14.01
CA GLY A 420 11.51 19.53 -12.57
C GLY A 420 11.56 18.14 -11.93
N VAL A 421 10.69 17.22 -12.35
CA VAL A 421 10.63 15.86 -11.79
C VAL A 421 11.86 15.05 -12.19
N VAL A 422 12.28 15.12 -13.46
CA VAL A 422 13.47 14.40 -13.94
C VAL A 422 14.73 14.95 -13.28
N SER A 423 14.88 16.27 -13.19
CA SER A 423 16.03 16.89 -12.52
C SER A 423 16.06 16.55 -11.02
N ALA A 424 14.91 16.59 -10.35
CA ALA A 424 14.79 16.19 -8.94
C ALA A 424 15.11 14.71 -8.74
N TYR A 425 14.56 13.82 -9.57
CA TYR A 425 14.80 12.38 -9.46
C TYR A 425 16.27 12.03 -9.72
N GLY A 426 16.89 12.62 -10.75
CA GLY A 426 18.32 12.48 -11.03
C GLY A 426 19.20 12.98 -9.86
N THR A 427 18.89 14.17 -9.33
CA THR A 427 19.58 14.72 -8.15
C THR A 427 19.36 13.82 -6.92
N GLY A 428 18.15 13.31 -6.74
CA GLY A 428 17.76 12.38 -5.67
C GLY A 428 18.60 11.10 -5.68
N LYS A 429 18.89 10.56 -6.87
CA LYS A 429 19.81 9.42 -7.05
C LYS A 429 21.24 9.78 -6.66
N LEU A 430 21.76 10.93 -7.10
CA LEU A 430 23.11 11.40 -6.74
C LEU A 430 23.29 11.55 -5.23
N ILE A 431 22.29 12.10 -4.54
CA ILE A 431 22.34 12.30 -3.08
C ILE A 431 21.88 11.08 -2.27
N ARG A 432 21.60 9.94 -2.93
CA ARG A 432 21.13 8.68 -2.31
C ARG A 432 19.92 8.90 -1.41
N ALA A 433 18.93 9.66 -1.88
CA ALA A 433 17.68 9.86 -1.16
C ALA A 433 16.93 8.53 -0.98
N ARG A 434 16.38 8.31 0.22
CA ARG A 434 15.57 7.13 0.54
C ARG A 434 14.09 7.44 0.32
N SER A 435 13.31 6.42 -0.04
CA SER A 435 11.85 6.57 -0.10
C SER A 435 11.26 6.64 1.30
N MET A 436 10.28 7.52 1.50
CA MET A 436 9.51 7.64 2.73
C MET A 436 8.68 6.38 3.04
N TYR A 437 8.44 5.53 2.03
CA TYR A 437 7.75 4.25 2.21
C TYR A 437 8.67 3.10 2.61
N THR A 438 9.99 3.31 2.68
CA THR A 438 10.95 2.24 3.03
C THR A 438 10.68 1.64 4.41
N ALA A 439 10.35 2.43 5.43
CA ALA A 439 10.05 1.91 6.77
C ALA A 439 8.79 1.03 6.79
N SER A 440 7.75 1.39 6.02
CA SER A 440 6.54 0.58 5.85
C SER A 440 6.81 -0.73 5.11
N LEU A 441 7.90 -0.80 4.34
CA LEU A 441 8.38 -1.98 3.62
C LEU A 441 9.51 -2.73 4.36
N ALA A 442 10.08 -2.16 5.42
CA ALA A 442 11.25 -2.70 6.11
C ALA A 442 10.93 -3.88 7.05
N GLY A 443 9.65 -4.09 7.40
CA GLY A 443 9.19 -5.25 8.18
C GLY A 443 9.03 -6.53 7.36
N SER A 444 9.66 -6.59 6.18
CA SER A 444 9.28 -7.45 5.08
C SER A 444 10.55 -7.89 4.32
N PRO A 445 10.60 -9.04 3.60
CA PRO A 445 11.76 -9.61 2.88
C PRO A 445 12.54 -8.66 1.95
N ALA A 446 12.15 -7.40 1.82
CA ALA A 446 13.04 -6.31 1.42
C ALA A 446 14.35 -6.28 2.24
N SER A 447 14.40 -6.83 3.46
CA SER A 447 15.68 -7.08 4.17
C SER A 447 16.57 -8.08 3.42
N VAL A 448 15.99 -9.09 2.77
CA VAL A 448 16.69 -10.11 1.99
C VAL A 448 17.13 -9.55 0.64
N VAL A 449 16.27 -8.75 -0.02
CA VAL A 449 16.61 -8.00 -1.25
C VAL A 449 17.72 -6.95 -1.01
N SER A 450 17.92 -6.52 0.23
CA SER A 450 19.01 -5.63 0.62
C SER A 450 20.37 -6.31 0.77
N LEU A 451 20.41 -7.64 0.88
CA LEU A 451 21.65 -8.42 0.90
C LEU A 451 22.19 -8.62 -0.53
N PRO A 452 23.52 -8.75 -0.71
CA PRO A 452 24.09 -9.22 -1.98
C PRO A 452 23.48 -10.57 -2.37
N MET A 453 23.21 -10.81 -3.66
CA MET A 453 22.54 -12.03 -4.12
C MET A 453 23.27 -13.32 -3.66
N ALA A 454 24.59 -13.24 -3.50
CA ALA A 454 25.44 -14.33 -2.99
C ALA A 454 25.24 -14.67 -1.50
N GLN A 455 24.66 -13.77 -0.69
CA GLN A 455 24.46 -13.96 0.75
C GLN A 455 23.04 -14.43 1.11
N VAL A 456 22.16 -14.52 0.10
CA VAL A 456 20.76 -14.89 0.29
C VAL A 456 20.64 -16.41 0.28
N HIS A 457 20.05 -16.94 1.34
CA HIS A 457 19.77 -18.36 1.48
C HIS A 457 18.29 -18.64 1.20
N VAL A 458 17.99 -19.90 0.93
CA VAL A 458 16.63 -20.36 0.65
C VAL A 458 15.72 -20.16 1.86
N HIS A 459 16.23 -20.31 3.08
CA HIS A 459 15.46 -20.03 4.30
C HIS A 459 14.99 -18.57 4.37
N ASP A 460 15.76 -17.61 3.84
CA ASP A 460 15.38 -16.19 3.87
C ASP A 460 14.16 -15.91 2.96
N LEU A 461 13.91 -16.80 2.00
CA LEU A 461 12.87 -16.67 0.98
C LEU A 461 11.71 -17.65 1.18
N ALA A 462 11.89 -18.65 2.03
CA ALA A 462 10.91 -19.67 2.28
C ALA A 462 9.70 -19.10 3.03
N ARG A 463 8.51 -19.54 2.63
CA ARG A 463 7.30 -19.33 3.44
C ARG A 463 7.31 -20.36 4.57
N HIS A 464 7.57 -19.92 5.80
CA HIS A 464 7.68 -20.81 6.97
C HIS A 464 6.33 -21.30 7.52
N VAL A 465 5.24 -20.55 7.28
CA VAL A 465 3.90 -20.96 7.72
C VAL A 465 3.21 -21.72 6.60
N VAL A 466 3.28 -23.05 6.70
CA VAL A 466 2.76 -23.99 5.71
C VAL A 466 1.67 -24.90 6.29
N PRO A 467 0.70 -25.37 5.47
CA PRO A 467 -0.27 -26.37 5.91
C PRO A 467 0.45 -27.69 6.17
N GLN A 468 0.37 -28.20 7.39
CA GLN A 468 1.03 -29.44 7.77
C GLN A 468 0.12 -30.38 8.57
N VAL A 469 0.29 -31.68 8.38
CA VAL A 469 -0.44 -32.76 9.08
C VAL A 469 0.51 -33.84 9.56
N ALA A 470 0.10 -34.58 10.58
CA ALA A 470 0.78 -35.80 10.99
C ALA A 470 0.47 -36.96 10.02
N PRO A 471 1.32 -37.99 9.90
CA PRO A 471 1.07 -39.12 9.00
C PRO A 471 -0.21 -39.89 9.34
N ASP A 472 -0.58 -39.94 10.62
CA ASP A 472 -1.79 -40.58 11.15
C ASP A 472 -3.05 -39.70 11.05
N ALA A 473 -2.95 -38.50 10.47
CA ALA A 473 -4.07 -37.59 10.33
C ALA A 473 -5.14 -38.13 9.36
N SER A 474 -6.40 -37.83 9.66
CA SER A 474 -7.53 -38.27 8.84
C SER A 474 -7.60 -37.51 7.51
N LEU A 475 -8.23 -38.10 6.50
CA LEU A 475 -8.54 -37.40 5.25
C LEU A 475 -9.40 -36.16 5.46
N ASP A 476 -10.25 -36.14 6.49
CA ASP A 476 -11.07 -34.97 6.80
C ASP A 476 -10.20 -33.81 7.29
N ASP A 477 -9.15 -34.07 8.07
CA ASP A 477 -8.19 -33.06 8.50
C ASP A 477 -7.42 -32.49 7.30
N VAL A 478 -6.94 -33.36 6.41
CA VAL A 478 -6.29 -32.96 5.15
C VAL A 478 -7.25 -32.13 4.30
N SER A 479 -8.51 -32.55 4.17
CA SER A 479 -9.55 -31.84 3.43
C SER A 479 -9.80 -30.45 4.02
N SER A 480 -9.83 -30.34 5.35
CA SER A 480 -10.05 -29.08 6.06
C SER A 480 -8.90 -28.11 5.81
N LEU A 481 -7.67 -28.62 5.74
CA LEU A 481 -6.48 -27.83 5.44
C LEU A 481 -6.41 -27.39 3.98
N MET A 482 -6.78 -28.26 3.05
CA MET A 482 -6.90 -27.90 1.63
C MET A 482 -8.01 -26.88 1.37
N LEU A 483 -9.14 -26.98 2.08
CA LEU A 483 -10.22 -25.99 2.01
C LEU A 483 -9.79 -24.64 2.60
N ARG A 484 -9.00 -24.66 3.67
CA ARG A 484 -8.43 -23.43 4.28
C ARG A 484 -7.31 -22.83 3.43
N ASN A 485 -6.59 -23.64 2.66
CA ASN A 485 -5.44 -23.22 1.84
C ASN A 485 -5.58 -23.77 0.40
N PRO A 486 -6.51 -23.23 -0.42
CA PRO A 486 -6.78 -23.75 -1.76
C PRO A 486 -5.56 -23.64 -2.68
N GLY A 487 -5.12 -24.77 -3.24
CA GLY A 487 -4.00 -24.83 -4.19
C GLY A 487 -2.61 -24.90 -3.55
N ASP A 488 -2.51 -24.85 -2.22
CA ASP A 488 -1.26 -25.11 -1.50
C ASP A 488 -1.05 -26.63 -1.32
N LEU A 489 0.22 -27.03 -1.22
CA LEU A 489 0.60 -28.38 -0.83
C LEU A 489 0.33 -28.56 0.67
N VAL A 490 -0.11 -29.75 1.06
CA VAL A 490 -0.18 -30.13 2.48
C VAL A 490 1.03 -30.98 2.79
N PHE A 491 1.87 -30.53 3.72
CA PHE A 491 3.09 -31.23 4.08
C PHE A 491 2.83 -32.23 5.21
N VAL A 492 3.38 -33.43 5.09
CA VAL A 492 3.29 -34.46 6.12
C VAL A 492 4.57 -34.44 6.94
N VAL A 493 4.39 -34.25 8.25
CA VAL A 493 5.46 -33.99 9.20
C VAL A 493 5.27 -34.86 10.43
N ASN A 494 6.32 -35.57 10.84
CA ASN A 494 6.28 -36.37 12.07
C ASN A 494 6.22 -35.49 13.32
N LYS A 495 5.90 -36.12 14.46
CA LYS A 495 5.82 -35.44 15.78
C LYS A 495 7.11 -34.72 16.17
N ASP A 496 8.26 -35.17 15.67
CA ASP A 496 9.58 -34.57 15.92
C ASP A 496 9.93 -33.40 14.98
N GLY A 497 9.01 -33.07 14.06
CA GLY A 497 9.14 -32.00 13.06
C GLY A 497 9.80 -32.43 11.76
N THR A 498 10.11 -33.72 11.58
CA THR A 498 10.79 -34.23 10.37
C THR A 498 9.83 -34.33 9.20
N TYR A 499 10.27 -33.84 8.04
CA TYR A 499 9.50 -33.86 6.80
C TYR A 499 9.48 -35.26 6.18
N GLU A 500 8.29 -35.81 5.91
CA GLU A 500 8.14 -37.10 5.21
C GLU A 500 7.74 -36.96 3.74
N GLY A 501 6.97 -35.93 3.40
CA GLY A 501 6.56 -35.68 2.03
C GLY A 501 5.39 -34.71 1.94
N ALA A 502 4.82 -34.57 0.75
CA ALA A 502 3.70 -33.67 0.50
C ALA A 502 2.54 -34.40 -0.16
N ILE A 503 1.33 -33.98 0.18
CA ILE A 503 0.08 -34.41 -0.44
C ILE A 503 -0.31 -33.36 -1.48
N TYR A 504 -0.40 -33.81 -2.74
CA TYR A 504 -0.83 -32.96 -3.84
C TYR A 504 -2.37 -32.98 -3.94
N PRO A 505 -3.01 -31.86 -4.30
CA PRO A 505 -4.47 -31.81 -4.45
C PRO A 505 -5.03 -32.86 -5.43
N GLU A 506 -4.28 -33.16 -6.49
CA GLU A 506 -4.62 -34.19 -7.48
C GLU A 506 -4.71 -35.60 -6.88
N ASP A 507 -3.74 -35.98 -6.04
CA ASP A 507 -3.72 -37.30 -5.41
C ASP A 507 -4.83 -37.45 -4.38
N PHE A 508 -5.06 -36.40 -3.59
CA PHE A 508 -6.13 -36.36 -2.60
C PHE A 508 -7.51 -36.55 -3.25
N LEU A 509 -7.78 -35.84 -4.35
CA LEU A 509 -9.04 -35.96 -5.08
C LEU A 509 -9.22 -37.34 -5.72
N ALA A 510 -8.14 -37.93 -6.25
CA ALA A 510 -8.18 -39.26 -6.86
C ALA A 510 -8.54 -40.35 -5.84
N VAL A 511 -7.90 -40.33 -4.67
CA VAL A 511 -8.16 -41.32 -3.60
C VAL A 511 -9.53 -41.12 -2.98
N ARG A 512 -9.96 -39.88 -2.74
CA ARG A 512 -11.31 -39.59 -2.22
C ARG A 512 -12.39 -40.13 -3.13
N ARG A 513 -12.24 -39.95 -4.45
CA ARG A 513 -13.18 -40.48 -5.45
C ARG A 513 -13.23 -42.01 -5.44
N GLN A 514 -12.06 -42.68 -5.35
CA GLN A 514 -12.00 -44.14 -5.26
C GLN A 514 -12.65 -44.68 -3.97
N MET A 515 -12.51 -43.96 -2.85
CA MET A 515 -13.16 -44.30 -1.58
C MET A 515 -14.69 -44.12 -1.63
N GLU A 516 -15.17 -43.08 -2.32
CA GLU A 516 -16.61 -42.87 -2.55
C GLU A 516 -17.22 -43.96 -3.45
N GLU A 517 -16.45 -44.43 -4.45
CA GLU A 517 -16.85 -45.51 -5.37
C GLU A 517 -16.77 -46.91 -4.72
N ARG A 518 -15.81 -47.15 -3.82
CA ARG A 518 -15.67 -48.40 -3.04
C ARG A 518 -16.21 -48.25 -1.62
N LYS A 519 -17.53 -48.41 -1.45
CA LYS A 519 -18.15 -48.54 -0.13
C LYS A 519 -17.54 -49.72 0.65
N GLY A 520 -16.74 -49.43 1.67
CA GLY A 520 -16.17 -50.43 2.60
C GLY A 520 -14.65 -50.57 2.62
N ALA A 521 -13.90 -49.70 1.92
CA ALA A 521 -12.44 -49.65 2.07
C ALA A 521 -12.03 -49.04 3.42
N ALA A 522 -10.89 -49.50 3.97
CA ALA A 522 -10.33 -48.95 5.21
C ALA A 522 -10.06 -47.44 5.05
N PRO A 523 -10.27 -46.61 6.10
CA PRO A 523 -10.00 -45.19 6.03
C PRO A 523 -8.51 -44.97 5.72
N ALA A 524 -8.23 -44.43 4.55
CA ALA A 524 -6.90 -43.97 4.20
C ALA A 524 -6.50 -42.83 5.16
N ASP A 525 -5.23 -42.82 5.57
CA ASP A 525 -4.63 -41.77 6.39
C ASP A 525 -3.78 -40.85 5.51
N ALA A 526 -3.32 -39.73 6.08
CA ALA A 526 -2.45 -38.80 5.38
C ALA A 526 -1.17 -39.49 4.85
N GLY A 527 -0.62 -40.45 5.62
CA GLY A 527 0.55 -41.26 5.26
C GLY A 527 0.39 -42.02 3.94
N SER A 528 -0.78 -42.60 3.69
CA SER A 528 -1.08 -43.34 2.46
C SER A 528 -1.14 -42.47 1.18
N LEU A 529 -1.26 -41.16 1.34
CA LEU A 529 -1.31 -40.17 0.26
C LEU A 529 0.02 -39.48 -0.03
N VAL A 530 1.04 -39.73 0.81
CA VAL A 530 2.30 -39.00 0.73
C VAL A 530 3.06 -39.39 -0.53
N ARG A 531 3.44 -38.41 -1.34
CA ARG A 531 4.49 -38.60 -2.35
C ARG A 531 5.87 -38.52 -1.69
N THR A 532 6.40 -39.68 -1.30
CA THR A 532 7.77 -39.83 -0.79
C THR A 532 8.74 -39.86 -1.97
N GLY A 533 9.43 -38.75 -2.24
CA GLY A 533 10.37 -38.66 -3.37
C GLY A 533 10.30 -37.37 -4.17
N ALA A 534 9.41 -36.44 -3.80
CA ALA A 534 9.48 -35.08 -4.31
C ALA A 534 10.85 -34.46 -3.90
N PRO A 535 11.59 -33.86 -4.85
CA PRO A 535 12.88 -33.27 -4.53
C PRO A 535 12.67 -32.11 -3.55
N VAL A 536 13.60 -31.99 -2.60
CA VAL A 536 13.58 -31.03 -1.48
C VAL A 536 14.77 -30.09 -1.59
N LEU A 537 14.57 -28.86 -1.12
CA LEU A 537 15.60 -27.83 -1.10
C LEU A 537 16.12 -27.66 0.33
N ASP A 538 17.44 -27.65 0.49
CA ASP A 538 18.04 -27.40 1.80
C ASP A 538 17.92 -25.91 2.16
N ALA A 539 17.48 -25.61 3.38
CA ALA A 539 17.26 -24.25 3.88
C ALA A 539 18.54 -23.39 3.82
N GLY A 540 19.70 -24.02 3.98
CA GLY A 540 21.02 -23.39 3.86
C GLY A 540 21.54 -23.27 2.41
N THR A 541 20.77 -23.66 1.39
CA THR A 541 21.20 -23.52 -0.02
C THR A 541 21.19 -22.05 -0.44
N HIS A 542 22.17 -21.63 -1.23
CA HIS A 542 22.19 -20.29 -1.81
C HIS A 542 21.15 -20.12 -2.92
N LEU A 543 20.67 -18.88 -3.07
CA LEU A 543 19.68 -18.47 -4.06
C LEU A 543 20.01 -18.91 -5.50
N THR A 544 21.27 -18.79 -5.91
CA THR A 544 21.73 -19.17 -7.27
C THR A 544 21.60 -20.66 -7.56
N ASP A 545 21.81 -21.50 -6.56
CA ASP A 545 21.72 -22.96 -6.73
C ASP A 545 20.27 -23.42 -6.65
N ALA A 546 19.44 -22.74 -5.85
CA ALA A 546 18.00 -22.92 -5.89
C ALA A 546 17.43 -22.62 -7.29
N LEU A 547 17.86 -21.53 -7.95
CA LEU A 547 17.43 -21.19 -9.30
C LEU A 547 17.72 -22.32 -10.31
N LYS A 548 18.93 -22.86 -10.32
CA LYS A 548 19.29 -23.98 -11.20
C LYS A 548 18.37 -25.18 -10.99
N LEU A 549 18.02 -25.47 -9.74
CA LEU A 549 17.15 -26.60 -9.40
C LEU A 549 15.72 -26.38 -9.93
N PHE A 550 15.19 -25.17 -9.81
CA PHE A 550 13.89 -24.80 -10.37
C PHE A 550 13.87 -24.83 -11.92
N GLU A 551 14.99 -24.47 -12.56
CA GLU A 551 15.13 -24.54 -14.02
C GLU A 551 15.20 -25.99 -14.53
N GLN A 552 15.87 -26.88 -13.81
CA GLN A 552 16.04 -28.28 -14.23
C GLN A 552 14.79 -29.15 -14.01
N THR A 553 14.07 -28.91 -12.92
CA THR A 553 12.94 -29.76 -12.51
C THR A 553 11.59 -29.24 -12.96
N HIS A 554 11.49 -27.97 -13.31
CA HIS A 554 10.24 -27.27 -13.68
C HIS A 554 9.10 -27.38 -12.66
N LEU A 555 9.41 -27.70 -11.40
CA LEU A 555 8.39 -27.81 -10.35
C LEU A 555 7.88 -26.42 -9.91
N PRO A 556 6.59 -26.29 -9.56
CA PRO A 556 5.99 -25.02 -9.16
C PRO A 556 6.46 -24.55 -7.76
N ALA A 557 6.82 -25.49 -6.89
CA ALA A 557 7.29 -25.22 -5.54
C ALA A 557 8.17 -26.36 -5.03
N PHE A 558 9.04 -26.04 -4.07
CA PHE A 558 9.87 -26.99 -3.36
C PHE A 558 9.62 -26.89 -1.85
N PRO A 559 9.49 -28.02 -1.13
CA PRO A 559 9.60 -28.02 0.31
C PRO A 559 11.03 -27.65 0.70
N VAL A 560 11.15 -26.82 1.73
CA VAL A 560 12.43 -26.35 2.28
C VAL A 560 12.66 -27.07 3.60
N VAL A 561 13.80 -27.73 3.73
CA VAL A 561 14.10 -28.62 4.86
C VAL A 561 15.51 -28.33 5.36
N TRP A 562 15.74 -28.37 6.67
CA TRP A 562 17.10 -28.30 7.23
C TRP A 562 17.78 -29.65 7.08
N LYS A 563 18.76 -29.77 6.18
CA LYS A 563 19.43 -31.06 5.88
C LYS A 563 20.04 -31.74 7.10
N ASN A 564 20.51 -30.95 8.09
CA ASN A 564 21.11 -31.47 9.32
C ASN A 564 20.09 -32.11 10.29
N THR A 565 18.83 -31.68 10.25
CA THR A 565 17.80 -32.13 11.20
C THR A 565 16.64 -32.87 10.53
N GLY A 566 16.54 -32.80 9.20
CA GLY A 566 15.39 -33.31 8.45
C GLY A 566 14.10 -32.53 8.72
N ARG A 567 14.16 -31.39 9.43
CA ARG A 567 12.99 -30.62 9.82
C ARG A 567 12.49 -29.72 8.69
N LEU A 568 11.18 -29.70 8.50
CA LEU A 568 10.52 -28.79 7.57
C LEU A 568 10.70 -27.35 8.05
N ASP A 569 11.30 -26.53 7.20
CA ASP A 569 11.46 -25.08 7.43
C ASP A 569 10.35 -24.27 6.77
N GLY A 570 9.86 -24.74 5.61
CA GLY A 570 8.80 -24.07 4.88
C GLY A 570 8.64 -24.57 3.44
N VAL A 571 8.13 -23.70 2.57
CA VAL A 571 8.02 -23.93 1.12
C VAL A 571 8.53 -22.73 0.36
N LEU A 572 9.26 -22.98 -0.74
CA LEU A 572 9.68 -21.96 -1.67
C LEU A 572 8.92 -22.14 -2.99
N TYR A 573 8.22 -21.10 -3.43
CA TYR A 573 7.51 -21.10 -4.71
C TYR A 573 8.38 -20.51 -5.81
N ARG A 574 8.27 -21.07 -7.01
CA ARG A 574 8.98 -20.57 -8.20
C ARG A 574 8.74 -19.08 -8.41
N ASN A 575 7.48 -18.63 -8.33
CA ASN A 575 7.15 -17.23 -8.59
C ASN A 575 7.81 -16.28 -7.58
N ALA A 576 7.91 -16.67 -6.31
CA ALA A 576 8.55 -15.88 -5.27
C ALA A 576 10.06 -15.76 -5.51
N LEU A 577 10.70 -16.89 -5.87
CA LEU A 577 12.11 -16.93 -6.26
C LEU A 577 12.41 -16.00 -7.45
N PHE A 578 11.67 -16.16 -8.55
CA PHE A 578 11.89 -15.37 -9.76
C PHE A 578 11.57 -13.89 -9.56
N GLN A 579 10.56 -13.56 -8.74
CA GLN A 579 10.27 -12.18 -8.37
C GLN A 579 11.46 -11.55 -7.65
N VAL A 580 11.99 -12.21 -6.61
CA VAL A 580 13.12 -11.70 -5.83
C VAL A 580 14.40 -11.58 -6.67
N ILE A 581 14.70 -12.57 -7.51
CA ILE A 581 15.85 -12.50 -8.43
C ILE A 581 15.70 -11.35 -9.42
N THR A 582 14.51 -11.16 -9.97
CA THR A 582 14.23 -10.02 -10.87
C THR A 582 14.47 -8.68 -10.16
N GLU A 583 14.09 -8.59 -8.89
CA GLU A 583 14.25 -7.40 -8.07
C GLU A 583 15.72 -7.14 -7.67
N MET A 584 16.47 -8.19 -7.35
CA MET A 584 17.91 -8.13 -7.09
C MET A 584 18.71 -7.78 -8.35
N MET A 585 18.39 -8.38 -9.50
CA MET A 585 19.03 -8.05 -10.78
C MET A 585 18.76 -6.60 -11.19
N LYS A 586 17.55 -6.07 -10.97
CA LYS A 586 17.24 -4.64 -11.20
C LYS A 586 18.10 -3.73 -10.33
N ARG A 587 18.41 -4.14 -9.09
CA ARG A 587 19.33 -3.42 -8.21
C ARG A 587 20.78 -3.49 -8.70
N GLU A 588 21.30 -4.69 -8.96
CA GLU A 588 22.70 -4.87 -9.40
C GLU A 588 22.98 -4.20 -10.75
N SER A 589 22.02 -4.25 -11.68
CA SER A 589 22.07 -3.52 -12.97
C SER A 589 22.02 -1.99 -12.80
N GLY A 590 21.58 -1.51 -11.63
CA GLY A 590 21.61 -0.12 -11.20
C GLY A 590 22.93 0.34 -10.56
N GLY A 591 23.94 -0.54 -10.49
CA GLY A 591 25.31 -0.21 -10.09
C GLY A 591 25.53 -0.10 -8.58
N ASP A 592 25.43 -1.22 -7.87
CA ASP A 592 26.11 -1.42 -6.58
C ASP A 592 27.52 -1.99 -6.89
N VAL A 593 28.48 -1.11 -7.17
CA VAL A 593 29.90 -1.43 -6.94
C VAL A 593 30.37 -0.49 -5.85
N GLY A 594 30.32 -1.00 -4.62
CA GLY A 594 30.89 -0.34 -3.45
C GLY A 594 31.17 -1.37 -2.37
N MET A 595 32.45 -1.65 -2.16
CA MET A 595 32.94 -1.87 -0.80
C MET A 595 32.61 -0.64 0.07
#